data_AF-A0A2J8RZE8-F1
#
_entry.id   AF-A0A2J8RZE8-F1
#
_cell.length_a   1.000
_cell.length_b   1.000
_cell.length_c   1.000
_cell.angle_alpha   90.00
_cell.angle_beta   90.00
_cell.angle_gamma   90.00
#
_symmetry.space_group_name_H-M   'P 1'
#
loop_
_entity.id
_entity.type
_entity.pdbx_description
1 polymer ?
#
loop_
_entity_poly.entity_id
_entity_poly.type
_entity_poly.pdbx_seq_one_letter_code
_entity_poly.pdbx_strand_id
1 'polypeptide(L)'
;MCPVDFHGIFQLDERRRDAVIALGIFLIESDLQHKDCVVPYLLRLLKGLPKVYWVEESTARKGRGALPVAETFSFCLVTLLSDVAYR
;
A
#
# COMPACT_ATOMS: atom_id res chain seq x y z
N MET A 1 -6.34 -7.59 7.25
CA MET A 1 -5.00 -8.21 7.09
C MET A 1 -4.39 -7.69 5.81
N CYS A 2 -3.07 -7.60 5.74
CA CYS A 2 -2.38 -7.15 4.52
C CYS A 2 -2.69 -8.06 3.32
N PRO A 3 -2.77 -7.51 2.11
CA PRO A 3 -3.05 -8.27 0.89
C PRO A 3 -1.96 -9.32 0.64
N VAL A 4 -2.37 -10.52 0.22
CA VAL A 4 -1.45 -11.60 -0.15
C VAL A 4 -1.25 -11.56 -1.66
N ASP A 5 -0.02 -11.86 -2.08
CA ASP A 5 0.33 -12.01 -3.49
C ASP A 5 -0.26 -13.32 -4.05
N PHE A 6 -1.04 -13.23 -5.13
CA PHE A 6 -1.48 -14.38 -5.91
C PHE A 6 -0.97 -14.25 -7.35
N HIS A 7 0.14 -14.93 -7.67
CA HIS A 7 0.78 -14.89 -9.00
C HIS A 7 1.17 -13.48 -9.50
N GLY A 8 1.61 -12.61 -8.60
CA GLY A 8 1.97 -11.21 -8.89
C GLY A 8 0.78 -10.26 -8.95
N ILE A 9 -0.41 -10.72 -8.57
CA ILE A 9 -1.65 -9.94 -8.53
C ILE A 9 -2.08 -9.78 -7.08
N PHE A 10 -2.16 -8.53 -6.64
CA PHE A 10 -2.75 -8.18 -5.35
C PHE A 10 -4.21 -7.76 -5.57
N GLN A 11 -5.05 -7.99 -4.57
CA GLN A 11 -6.39 -7.42 -4.50
C GLN A 11 -6.45 -6.42 -3.34
N LEU A 12 -6.80 -5.17 -3.65
CA LEU A 12 -6.79 -4.06 -2.70
C LEU A 12 -8.21 -3.48 -2.51
N ASP A 13 -8.86 -3.93 -1.44
CA ASP A 13 -10.00 -3.24 -0.82
C ASP A 13 -9.51 -2.15 0.17
N GLU A 14 -10.42 -1.36 0.71
CA GLU A 14 -10.10 -0.29 1.66
C GLU A 14 -9.31 -0.79 2.86
N ARG A 15 -9.81 -1.83 3.53
CA ARG A 15 -9.17 -2.39 4.72
C ARG A 15 -7.76 -2.92 4.46
N ARG A 16 -7.52 -3.50 3.29
CA ARG A 16 -6.20 -4.00 2.87
C ARG A 16 -5.24 -2.84 2.57
N ARG A 17 -5.72 -1.75 1.98
CA ARG A 17 -4.92 -0.53 1.76
C ARG A 17 -4.50 0.06 3.10
N ASP A 18 -5.44 0.26 4.02
CA ASP A 18 -5.15 0.81 5.35
C ASP A 18 -4.16 -0.06 6.13
N ALA A 19 -4.30 -1.39 6.04
CA ALA A 19 -3.37 -2.32 6.68
C ALA A 19 -1.94 -2.19 6.13
N VAL A 20 -1.76 -1.97 4.82
CA VAL A 20 -0.43 -1.74 4.23
C VAL A 20 0.17 -0.44 4.73
N ILE A 21 -0.61 0.64 4.75
CA ILE A 21 -0.13 1.95 5.22
C ILE A 21 0.24 1.87 6.71
N ALA A 22 -0.62 1.27 7.54
CA ALA A 22 -0.33 1.06 8.96
C ALA A 22 0.94 0.23 9.18
N LEU A 23 1.17 -0.81 8.36
CA LEU A 23 2.40 -1.61 8.43
C LEU A 23 3.65 -0.79 8.06
N GLY A 24 3.56 0.08 7.06
CA GLY A 24 4.66 0.98 6.70
C GLY A 24 4.96 2.03 7.78
N ILE A 25 3.93 2.62 8.38
CA ILE A 25 4.08 3.54 9.51
C ILE A 25 4.73 2.81 10.69
N PHE A 26 4.24 1.62 11.05
CA PHE A 26 4.85 0.80 12.10
C PHE A 26 6.34 0.55 11.83
N LEU A 27 6.70 0.19 10.60
CA LEU A 27 8.10 -0.05 10.23
C LEU A 27 8.97 1.20 10.48
N ILE A 28 8.50 2.39 10.09
CA ILE A 28 9.24 3.65 10.26
C ILE A 28 9.33 4.04 11.74
N GLU A 29 8.20 4.02 12.46
CA GLU A 29 8.12 4.46 13.86
C GLU A 29 8.80 3.49 14.84
N SER A 30 8.92 2.21 14.47
CA SER A 30 9.66 1.20 15.25
C SER A 30 11.17 1.23 14.99
N ASP A 31 11.68 2.23 14.27
CA ASP A 31 13.09 2.30 13.85
C ASP A 31 13.53 1.10 13.01
N LEU A 32 12.71 0.77 12.01
CA LEU A 32 12.93 -0.30 11.03
C LEU A 32 12.99 -1.72 11.62
N GLN A 33 12.27 -1.97 12.73
CA GLN A 33 12.11 -3.33 13.24
C GLN A 33 11.42 -4.24 12.21
N HIS A 34 11.88 -5.49 12.12
CA HIS A 34 11.36 -6.49 11.18
C HIS A 34 11.53 -6.14 9.69
N LYS A 35 12.45 -5.22 9.34
CA LYS A 35 12.69 -4.79 7.95
C LYS A 35 12.94 -5.95 6.97
N ASP A 36 13.59 -7.02 7.42
CA ASP A 36 13.90 -8.20 6.59
C ASP A 36 12.64 -8.93 6.10
N CYS A 37 11.51 -8.76 6.80
CA CYS A 37 10.23 -9.31 6.39
C CYS A 37 9.36 -8.26 5.68
N VAL A 38 9.29 -7.04 6.24
CA VAL A 38 8.33 -6.01 5.81
C VAL A 38 8.79 -5.31 4.53
N VAL A 39 10.06 -4.96 4.39
CA VAL A 39 10.57 -4.24 3.20
C VAL A 39 10.40 -5.08 1.93
N PRO A 40 10.79 -6.37 1.88
CA PRO A 40 10.56 -7.19 0.69
C PRO A 40 9.07 -7.29 0.32
N TYR A 41 8.19 -7.34 1.32
CA TYR A 41 6.74 -7.36 1.09
C TYR A 41 6.25 -6.05 0.44
N LEU A 42 6.62 -4.88 0.99
CA LEU A 42 6.24 -3.58 0.44
C LEU A 42 6.80 -3.37 -0.98
N LEU A 43 8.03 -3.82 -1.26
CA LEU A 43 8.63 -3.75 -2.60
C LEU A 43 7.94 -4.68 -3.60
N ARG A 44 7.51 -5.88 -3.19
CA ARG A 44 6.69 -6.75 -4.05
C ARG A 44 5.35 -6.11 -4.39
N LEU A 45 4.71 -5.49 -3.40
CA LEU A 45 3.46 -4.77 -3.61
C LEU A 45 3.65 -3.59 -4.58
N LEU A 46 4.70 -2.79 -4.41
CA LEU A 46 5.06 -1.70 -5.33
C LEU A 46 5.22 -2.22 -6.78
N LYS A 47 5.96 -3.31 -6.97
CA LYS A 47 6.14 -3.95 -8.30
C LYS A 47 4.84 -4.51 -8.88
N GLY A 48 3.90 -4.91 -8.01
CA GLY A 48 2.60 -5.46 -8.39
C GLY A 48 1.53 -4.41 -8.71
N LEU A 49 1.75 -3.12 -8.39
CA LEU A 49 0.77 -2.05 -8.60
C LEU A 49 0.23 -1.97 -10.04
N PRO A 50 1.01 -2.16 -11.12
CA PRO A 50 0.47 -2.11 -12.48
C PRO A 50 -0.57 -3.21 -12.79
N LYS A 51 -0.58 -4.31 -12.02
CA LYS A 51 -1.44 -5.49 -12.24
C LYS A 51 -2.49 -5.66 -11.13
N VAL A 52 -2.52 -4.78 -10.15
CA VAL A 52 -3.35 -4.92 -8.96
C VAL A 52 -4.83 -4.78 -9.29
N TYR A 53 -5.66 -5.62 -8.67
CA TYR A 53 -7.11 -5.51 -8.75
C TYR A 53 -7.61 -4.56 -7.65
N TRP A 54 -8.05 -3.37 -8.08
CA TRP A 54 -8.64 -2.38 -7.19
C TRP A 54 -10.10 -2.72 -6.93
N VAL A 55 -10.41 -3.03 -5.67
CA VAL A 55 -11.82 -3.15 -5.25
C VAL A 55 -12.29 -1.73 -4.95
N GLU A 56 -13.01 -1.15 -5.91
CA GLU A 56 -13.66 0.14 -5.73
C GLU A 56 -14.90 -0.04 -4.85
N GLU A 57 -14.98 0.76 -3.79
CA GLU A 57 -16.20 0.89 -3.03
C GLU A 57 -17.10 1.92 -3.74
N SER A 58 -18.39 1.63 -3.80
CA SER A 58 -19.40 2.38 -4.58
C SER A 58 -19.20 3.90 -4.51
N THR A 59 -19.05 4.51 -5.69
CA THR A 59 -18.77 5.94 -5.95
C THR A 59 -19.79 6.92 -5.37
N ALA A 60 -20.87 6.44 -4.74
CA ALA A 60 -21.93 7.22 -4.11
C ALA A 60 -21.43 8.22 -3.05
N ARG A 61 -20.19 8.08 -2.54
CA ARG A 61 -19.60 8.96 -1.52
C ARG A 61 -18.43 9.84 -2.00
N LYS A 62 -17.94 9.70 -3.24
CA LYS A 62 -16.79 10.50 -3.70
C LYS A 62 -17.26 11.82 -4.33
N GLY A 63 -17.11 12.91 -3.58
CA GLY A 63 -17.38 14.26 -4.06
C GLY A 63 -16.54 14.65 -5.28
N ARG A 64 -17.00 15.63 -6.06
CA ARG A 64 -16.24 16.20 -7.18
C ARG A 64 -14.85 16.62 -6.70
N GLY A 65 -13.80 15.99 -7.23
CA GLY A 65 -12.39 16.31 -6.91
C GLY A 65 -11.61 15.23 -6.16
N ALA A 66 -12.21 14.09 -5.82
CA ALA A 66 -11.46 12.98 -5.23
C ALA A 66 -10.55 12.29 -6.26
N LEU A 67 -9.27 12.13 -5.94
CA LEU A 67 -8.33 11.38 -6.76
C LEU A 67 -8.71 9.89 -6.85
N PRO A 68 -8.30 9.19 -7.92
CA PRO A 68 -8.41 7.74 -8.01
C PRO A 68 -7.73 7.07 -6.81
N VAL A 69 -8.34 5.99 -6.29
CA VAL A 69 -7.78 5.23 -5.16
C VAL A 69 -6.36 4.75 -5.47
N ALA A 70 -6.15 4.32 -6.71
CA ALA A 70 -4.86 3.86 -7.19
C ALA A 70 -3.77 4.92 -7.02
N GLU A 71 -4.10 6.17 -7.35
CA GLU A 71 -3.17 7.29 -7.28
C GLU A 71 -2.81 7.61 -5.83
N THR A 72 -3.82 7.83 -4.98
CA THR A 72 -3.60 8.13 -3.55
C THR A 72 -2.80 7.04 -2.86
N PHE A 73 -3.16 5.77 -3.08
CA PHE A 73 -2.45 4.64 -2.45
C PHE A 73 -1.01 4.51 -2.95
N SER A 74 -0.79 4.63 -4.26
CA SER A 74 0.56 4.55 -4.84
C SER A 74 1.45 5.66 -4.32
N PHE A 75 0.92 6.88 -4.21
CA PHE A 75 1.64 8.00 -3.61
C PHE A 75 2.05 7.70 -2.16
N CYS A 76 1.11 7.29 -1.31
CA CYS A 76 1.42 6.96 0.08
C CYS A 76 2.45 5.83 0.21
N LEU A 77 2.34 4.76 -0.58
CA LEU A 77 3.28 3.64 -0.54
C LEU A 77 4.69 4.07 -0.94
N VAL A 78 4.83 4.88 -1.99
CA VAL A 78 6.14 5.37 -2.45
C VAL A 78 6.75 6.35 -1.45
N THR A 79 5.94 7.23 -0.85
CA THR A 79 6.40 8.13 0.23
C THR A 79 6.94 7.34 1.41
N LEU A 80 6.20 6.34 1.90
CA LEU A 80 6.67 5.45 2.97
C LEU A 80 7.98 4.74 2.61
N LEU A 81 8.09 4.20 1.40
CA LEU A 81 9.31 3.52 0.95
C LEU A 81 10.50 4.48 0.80
N SER A 82 10.24 5.75 0.48
CA SER A 82 11.27 6.79 0.42
C SER A 82 11.81 7.12 1.81
N ASP A 83 10.93 7.25 2.80
CA ASP A 83 11.31 7.45 4.20
C ASP A 83 12.10 6.26 4.76
N VAL A 84 11.69 5.03 4.42
CA VAL A 84 12.43 3.81 4.78
C VAL A 84 13.81 3.78 4.13
N ALA A 85 13.96 4.27 2.89
CA ALA A 85 15.25 4.31 2.20
C ALA A 85 16.18 5.42 2.73
N TYR A 86 15.61 6.47 3.32
CA TYR A 86 16.37 7.58 3.91
C TYR A 86 16.95 7.23 5.29
N ARG A 87 16.27 6.40 6.07
CA ARG A 87 16.72 5.93 7.40
C ARG A 87 17.79 4.83 7.31
#